data_AF-A0A958KDF5-F1
#
_entry.id   AF-A0A958KDF5-F1
#
_cell.length_a   1.000
_cell.length_b   1.000
_cell.length_c   1.000
_cell.angle_alpha   90.00
_cell.angle_beta   90.00
_cell.angle_gamma   90.00
#
_symmetry.space_group_name_H-M   'P 1'
#
loop_
_entity.id
_entity.type
_entity.pdbx_description
1 polymer ?
#
loop_
_entity_poly.entity_id
_entity_poly.type
_entity_poly.pdbx_seq_one_letter_code
_entity_poly.pdbx_strand_id
1 'polypeptide(L)'
;MMNLSTFKNLCVSMMLLFAISLLGCKREHSNPEQLDPIYRDLTKDLRTVESTLKAERKTLDTLEAEIKKEGVSSLDRITLQKDVRRSQLKIQELEQQYRYLDIRTNRRRVEGRRNYKIAFKKGEAWPDPKEYEAYKTNMALRNASRNWNTRVPKLHQNNPNYSKVITPSETATENASH
;
A
#
# COMPACT_ATOMS: atom_id res chain seq x y z
N MET A 1 57.67 -34.97 18.07
CA MET A 1 56.69 -35.60 17.16
C MET A 1 55.38 -35.78 17.93
N MET A 2 54.30 -35.14 17.50
CA MET A 2 52.99 -35.32 18.15
C MET A 2 52.38 -36.65 17.69
N ASN A 3 51.79 -37.41 18.62
CA ASN A 3 51.14 -38.68 18.32
C ASN A 3 49.93 -38.46 17.40
N LEU A 4 49.76 -39.29 16.37
CA LEU A 4 48.63 -39.20 15.43
C LEU A 4 47.25 -39.23 16.14
N SER A 5 47.17 -39.88 17.30
CA SER A 5 45.97 -39.87 18.16
C SER A 5 45.66 -38.50 18.76
N THR A 6 46.68 -37.74 19.17
CA THR A 6 46.52 -36.39 19.73
C THR A 6 46.01 -35.39 18.70
N PHE A 7 46.45 -35.51 17.45
CA PHE A 7 45.96 -34.67 16.34
C PHE A 7 44.49 -34.94 16.01
N LYS A 8 44.08 -36.22 15.98
CA LYS A 8 42.67 -36.61 15.80
C LYS A 8 41.76 -36.04 16.89
N ASN A 9 42.17 -36.14 18.15
CA ASN A 9 41.39 -35.63 19.28
C ASN A 9 41.26 -34.09 19.25
N LEU A 10 42.30 -33.38 18.79
CA LEU A 10 42.27 -31.92 18.64
C LEU A 10 41.25 -31.47 17.57
N CYS A 11 41.23 -32.12 16.41
CA CYS A 11 40.29 -31.79 15.32
C CYS A 11 38.83 -32.03 15.73
N VAL A 12 38.54 -33.14 16.41
CA VAL A 12 37.19 -33.45 16.90
C VAL A 12 36.74 -32.43 17.94
N SER A 13 37.61 -32.04 18.86
CA SER A 13 37.33 -31.00 19.86
C SER A 13 37.03 -29.64 19.21
N MET A 14 37.80 -29.26 18.17
CA MET A 14 37.61 -28.00 17.46
C MET A 14 36.29 -27.97 16.66
N MET A 15 35.90 -29.08 16.03
CA MET A 15 34.59 -29.19 15.38
C MET A 15 33.43 -29.13 16.38
N LEU A 16 33.58 -29.72 17.56
CA LEU A 16 32.56 -29.66 18.61
C LEU A 16 32.39 -28.24 19.16
N LEU A 17 33.48 -27.52 19.40
CA LEU A 17 33.47 -26.12 19.81
C LEU A 17 32.83 -25.21 18.75
N PHE A 18 33.10 -25.48 17.48
CA PHE A 18 32.45 -24.78 16.37
C PHE A 18 30.93 -25.06 16.35
N ALA A 19 30.52 -26.32 16.51
CA ALA A 19 29.09 -26.67 16.58
C ALA A 19 28.36 -26.00 17.76
N ILE A 20 29.03 -25.85 18.92
CA ILE A 20 28.46 -25.15 20.08
C ILE A 20 28.40 -23.63 19.83
N SER A 21 29.36 -23.05 19.12
CA SER A 21 29.31 -21.64 18.74
C SER A 21 28.17 -21.31 17.76
N LEU A 22 27.68 -22.31 17.03
CA LEU A 22 26.52 -22.20 16.14
C LEU A 22 25.17 -22.34 16.87
N LEU A 23 25.15 -22.79 18.13
CA LEU A 23 23.99 -22.70 19.01
C LEU A 23 23.83 -21.24 19.49
N GLY A 24 23.62 -20.33 18.54
CA GLY A 24 23.49 -18.91 18.78
C GLY A 24 22.33 -18.62 19.74
N CYS A 25 22.64 -17.90 20.83
CA CYS A 25 21.62 -17.32 21.70
C CYS A 25 20.64 -16.50 20.85
N LYS A 26 19.39 -16.93 20.79
CA LYS A 26 18.29 -16.10 20.27
C LYS A 26 18.22 -14.85 21.14
N ARG A 27 18.65 -13.71 20.61
CA ARG A 27 18.47 -12.40 21.25
C ARG A 27 17.25 -11.72 20.66
N GLU A 28 16.52 -11.01 21.52
CA GLU A 28 15.40 -10.18 21.10
C GLU A 28 15.91 -9.04 20.19
N HIS A 29 15.23 -8.79 19.08
CA HIS A 29 15.56 -7.66 18.20
C HIS A 29 15.13 -6.34 18.86
N SER A 30 15.96 -5.29 18.78
CA SER A 30 15.68 -4.00 19.45
C SER A 30 14.48 -3.25 18.86
N ASN A 31 14.30 -3.33 17.53
CA ASN A 31 13.19 -2.70 16.80
C ASN A 31 12.43 -3.74 15.96
N PRO A 32 11.63 -4.64 16.58
CA PRO A 32 11.00 -5.74 15.86
C PRO A 32 9.91 -5.29 14.88
N GLU A 33 9.37 -4.09 15.02
CA GLU A 33 8.40 -3.51 14.08
C GLU A 33 8.97 -3.34 12.67
N GLN A 34 10.29 -3.19 12.51
CA GLN A 34 10.91 -3.03 11.21
C GLN A 34 10.92 -4.34 10.41
N LEU A 35 10.79 -5.47 11.09
CA LEU A 35 10.67 -6.79 10.48
C LEU A 35 9.24 -7.07 9.99
N ASP A 36 8.25 -6.30 10.46
CA ASP A 36 6.85 -6.47 10.06
C ASP A 36 6.59 -5.80 8.69
N PRO A 37 6.26 -6.57 7.64
CA PRO A 37 5.97 -6.02 6.32
C PRO A 37 4.75 -5.07 6.33
N ILE A 38 3.76 -5.30 7.19
CA ILE A 38 2.57 -4.44 7.29
C ILE A 38 2.97 -3.04 7.78
N TYR A 39 3.85 -2.97 8.78
CA TYR A 39 4.37 -1.70 9.29
C TYR A 39 5.19 -0.95 8.23
N ARG A 40 6.02 -1.67 7.48
CA ARG A 40 6.83 -1.09 6.39
C ARG A 40 5.96 -0.49 5.29
N ASP A 41 4.92 -1.19 4.87
CA ASP A 41 3.98 -0.71 3.86
C ASP A 41 3.23 0.53 4.34
N LEU A 42 2.69 0.51 5.57
CA LEU A 42 2.01 1.67 6.16
C LEU A 42 2.94 2.90 6.25
N THR A 43 4.20 2.69 6.62
CA THR A 43 5.21 3.75 6.68
C THR A 43 5.51 4.31 5.29
N LYS A 44 5.57 3.45 4.26
CA LYS A 44 5.76 3.87 2.87
C LYS A 44 4.57 4.69 2.36
N ASP A 45 3.35 4.24 2.64
CA ASP A 45 2.12 4.95 2.28
C ASP A 45 2.07 6.32 2.96
N LEU A 46 2.38 6.38 4.26
CA LEU A 46 2.42 7.63 5.03
C LEU A 46 3.40 8.63 4.40
N ARG A 47 4.63 8.20 4.09
CA ARG A 47 5.64 9.05 3.44
C ARG A 47 5.20 9.52 2.05
N THR A 48 4.52 8.66 1.29
CA THR A 48 4.01 9.00 -0.04
C THR A 48 2.93 10.08 0.04
N VAL A 49 2.00 9.96 0.99
CA VAL A 49 0.97 10.97 1.24
C VAL A 49 1.60 12.27 1.75
N GLU A 50 2.58 12.19 2.65
CA GLU A 50 3.31 13.35 3.15
C GLU A 50 4.01 14.12 2.02
N SER A 51 4.70 13.42 1.12
CA SER A 51 5.37 14.06 -0.03
C SER A 51 4.35 14.69 -1.00
N THR A 52 3.22 14.02 -1.22
CA THR A 52 2.15 14.52 -2.09
C THR A 52 1.49 15.76 -1.48
N LEU A 53 1.25 15.77 -0.17
CA LEU A 53 0.73 16.91 0.58
C LEU A 53 1.69 18.12 0.49
N LYS A 54 2.99 17.89 0.67
CA LYS A 54 4.01 18.96 0.53
C LYS A 54 4.07 19.51 -0.90
N ALA A 55 3.96 18.65 -1.91
CA ALA A 55 3.93 19.09 -3.30
C ALA A 55 2.68 19.93 -3.61
N GLU A 56 1.50 19.47 -3.17
CA GLU A 56 0.24 20.17 -3.43
C GLU A 56 0.19 21.54 -2.73
N ARG A 57 0.74 21.66 -1.51
CA ARG A 57 0.87 22.95 -0.82
C ARG A 57 1.72 23.94 -1.61
N LYS A 58 2.83 23.49 -2.20
CA LYS A 58 3.65 24.34 -3.09
C LYS A 58 2.86 24.76 -4.34
N THR A 59 2.07 23.86 -4.92
CA THR A 59 1.18 24.18 -6.04
C THR A 59 0.16 25.24 -5.67
N LEU A 60 -0.44 25.14 -4.48
CA LEU A 60 -1.36 26.16 -3.97
C LEU A 60 -0.66 27.52 -3.84
N ASP A 61 0.52 27.55 -3.23
CA ASP A 61 1.31 28.79 -3.08
C ASP A 61 1.61 29.44 -4.45
N THR A 62 1.93 28.64 -5.48
CA THR A 62 2.16 29.15 -6.83
C THR A 62 0.88 29.70 -7.47
N LEU A 63 -0.25 29.00 -7.34
CA LEU A 63 -1.54 29.46 -7.88
C LEU A 63 -2.01 30.76 -7.20
N GLU A 64 -1.82 30.87 -5.89
CA GLU A 64 -2.14 32.09 -5.14
C GLU A 64 -1.22 33.26 -5.53
N ALA A 65 0.04 33.00 -5.89
CA ALA A 65 0.93 34.03 -6.41
C ALA A 65 0.53 34.49 -7.82
N GLU A 66 0.08 33.57 -8.68
CA GLU A 66 -0.41 33.87 -10.03
C GLU A 66 -1.70 34.70 -9.98
N ILE A 67 -2.64 34.35 -9.10
CA ILE A 67 -3.92 35.07 -8.96
C ILE A 67 -3.75 36.55 -8.57
N LYS A 68 -2.65 36.87 -7.86
CA LYS A 68 -2.32 38.23 -7.44
C LYS A 68 -1.76 39.07 -8.60
N LYS A 69 -1.20 38.43 -9.63
CA LYS A 69 -0.69 39.10 -10.83
C LYS A 69 -1.80 39.39 -11.83
N GLU A 70 -2.88 38.61 -11.79
CA GLU A 70 -4.00 38.73 -12.72
C GLU A 70 -4.95 39.89 -12.42
N GLY A 71 -5.43 40.54 -13.49
CA GLY A 71 -6.41 41.61 -13.42
C GLY A 71 -7.74 41.15 -12.81
N VAL A 72 -8.48 42.07 -12.16
CA VAL A 72 -9.69 41.73 -11.38
C VAL A 72 -10.81 41.08 -12.22
N SER A 73 -10.84 41.35 -13.52
CA SER A 73 -11.92 40.91 -14.44
C SER A 73 -11.45 39.97 -15.55
N SER A 74 -10.26 39.35 -15.45
CA SER A 74 -9.80 38.39 -16.46
C SER A 74 -10.53 37.04 -16.34
N LEU A 75 -10.81 36.39 -17.48
CA LEU A 75 -11.33 35.01 -17.50
C LEU A 75 -10.34 34.04 -16.82
N ASP A 76 -9.05 34.30 -16.96
CA ASP A 76 -7.97 33.53 -16.37
C ASP A 76 -8.03 33.52 -14.84
N ARG A 77 -8.36 34.67 -14.22
CA ARG A 77 -8.58 34.76 -12.78
C ARG A 77 -9.69 33.83 -12.30
N ILE A 78 -10.79 33.70 -13.04
CA ILE A 78 -11.90 32.80 -12.68
C ILE A 78 -11.44 31.34 -12.73
N THR A 79 -10.64 30.97 -13.73
CA THR A 79 -10.07 29.61 -13.84
C THR A 79 -9.10 29.33 -12.70
N LEU A 80 -8.16 30.26 -12.41
CA LEU A 80 -7.23 30.16 -11.29
C LEU A 80 -7.96 30.04 -9.94
N GLN A 81 -9.07 30.77 -9.74
CA GLN A 81 -9.87 30.63 -8.51
C GLN A 81 -10.46 29.23 -8.35
N LYS A 82 -10.91 28.61 -9.45
CA LYS A 82 -11.40 27.21 -9.43
C LYS A 82 -10.27 26.24 -9.10
N ASP A 83 -9.09 26.46 -9.65
CA ASP A 83 -7.92 25.60 -9.41
C ASP A 83 -7.38 25.74 -7.98
N VAL A 84 -7.33 26.96 -7.43
CA VAL A 84 -7.05 27.21 -5.99
C VAL A 84 -8.03 26.44 -5.12
N ARG A 85 -9.34 26.56 -5.39
CA ARG A 85 -10.36 25.84 -4.62
C ARG A 85 -10.19 24.33 -4.72
N ARG A 86 -9.89 23.80 -5.92
CA ARG A 86 -9.64 22.36 -6.12
C ARG A 86 -8.41 21.90 -5.35
N SER A 87 -7.32 22.67 -5.39
CA SER A 87 -6.09 22.36 -4.66
C SER A 87 -6.32 22.38 -3.14
N GLN A 88 -7.06 23.36 -2.62
CA GLN A 88 -7.45 23.42 -1.21
C GLN A 88 -8.25 22.18 -0.76
N LEU A 89 -9.26 21.75 -1.54
CA LEU A 89 -10.01 20.54 -1.24
C LEU A 89 -9.12 19.30 -1.24
N LYS A 90 -8.23 19.18 -2.22
CA LYS A 90 -7.26 18.08 -2.31
C LYS A 90 -6.28 18.07 -1.12
N ILE A 91 -5.83 19.23 -0.65
CA ILE A 91 -5.01 19.35 0.56
C ILE A 91 -5.78 18.83 1.78
N GLN A 92 -7.05 19.21 1.94
CA GLN A 92 -7.87 18.72 3.06
C GLN A 92 -8.02 17.19 3.04
N GLU A 93 -8.26 16.59 1.88
CA GLU A 93 -8.31 15.13 1.71
C GLU A 93 -6.97 14.46 2.07
N LEU A 94 -5.86 15.01 1.56
CA LEU A 94 -4.52 14.50 1.84
C LEU A 94 -4.15 14.62 3.33
N GLU A 95 -4.56 15.69 4.02
CA GLU A 95 -4.35 15.85 5.46
C GLU A 95 -5.15 14.84 6.28
N GLN A 96 -6.41 14.58 5.90
CA GLN A 96 -7.20 13.52 6.53
C GLN A 96 -6.54 12.15 6.33
N GLN A 97 -6.09 11.86 5.11
CA GLN A 97 -5.39 10.61 4.80
C GLN A 97 -4.07 10.48 5.58
N TYR A 98 -3.29 11.56 5.67
CA TYR A 98 -2.05 11.61 6.43
C TYR A 98 -2.31 11.29 7.91
N ARG A 99 -3.26 11.98 8.55
CA ARG A 99 -3.63 11.73 9.96
C ARG A 99 -4.08 10.29 10.19
N TYR A 100 -4.91 9.75 9.29
CA TYR A 100 -5.36 8.37 9.37
C TYR A 100 -4.18 7.38 9.32
N LEU A 101 -3.28 7.55 8.36
CA LEU A 101 -2.12 6.67 8.19
C LEU A 101 -1.13 6.81 9.35
N ASP A 102 -0.93 8.01 9.90
CA ASP A 102 -0.06 8.23 11.04
C ASP A 102 -0.58 7.51 12.29
N ILE A 103 -1.86 7.68 12.63
CA ILE A 103 -2.52 6.98 13.74
C ILE A 103 -2.39 5.46 13.55
N ARG A 104 -2.68 4.97 12.34
CA ARG A 104 -2.63 3.53 12.04
C ARG A 104 -1.21 2.96 12.13
N THR A 105 -0.22 3.68 11.62
CA THR A 105 1.20 3.29 11.67
C THR A 105 1.69 3.24 13.12
N ASN A 106 1.36 4.25 13.92
CA ASN A 106 1.71 4.31 15.33
C ASN A 106 1.06 3.18 16.14
N ARG A 107 -0.22 2.90 15.89
CA ARG A 107 -0.92 1.76 16.49
C ARG A 107 -0.24 0.44 16.13
N ARG A 108 0.04 0.21 14.84
CA ARG A 108 0.69 -1.03 14.38
C ARG A 108 2.08 -1.19 14.98
N ARG A 109 2.84 -0.10 15.16
CA ARG A 109 4.15 -0.13 15.83
C ARG A 109 4.05 -0.71 17.25
N VAL A 110 3.07 -0.25 18.03
CA VAL A 110 2.87 -0.69 19.42
C VAL A 110 2.39 -2.15 19.44
N GLU A 111 1.41 -2.50 18.62
CA GLU A 111 0.88 -3.87 18.49
C GLU A 111 1.96 -4.84 18.01
N GLY A 112 2.74 -4.47 16.99
CA GLY A 112 3.83 -5.26 16.43
C GLY A 112 4.90 -5.58 17.47
N ARG A 113 5.33 -4.57 18.25
CA ARG A 113 6.28 -4.78 19.36
C ARG A 113 5.74 -5.73 20.43
N ARG A 114 4.45 -5.59 20.79
CA ARG A 114 3.81 -6.46 21.78
C ARG A 114 3.70 -7.89 21.28
N ASN A 115 3.21 -8.08 20.05
CA ASN A 115 2.97 -9.40 19.47
C ASN A 115 4.29 -10.12 19.19
N TYR A 116 5.33 -9.40 18.75
CA TYR A 116 6.67 -9.96 18.61
C TYR A 116 7.20 -10.54 19.92
N LYS A 117 7.08 -9.80 21.03
CA LYS A 117 7.51 -10.29 22.35
C LYS A 117 6.80 -11.58 22.76
N ILE A 118 5.52 -11.69 22.42
CA ILE A 118 4.72 -12.89 22.70
C ILE A 118 5.19 -14.05 21.81
N ALA A 119 5.32 -13.84 20.51
CA ALA A 119 5.78 -14.84 19.55
C ALA A 119 7.21 -15.32 19.85
N PHE A 120 8.12 -14.40 20.17
CA PHE A 120 9.51 -14.69 20.52
C PHE A 120 9.61 -15.59 21.76
N LYS A 121 8.83 -15.28 22.82
CA LYS A 121 8.76 -16.13 24.03
C LYS A 121 8.20 -17.51 23.74
N LYS A 122 7.26 -17.63 22.80
CA LYS A 122 6.65 -18.90 22.38
C LYS A 122 7.47 -19.65 21.33
N GLY A 123 8.50 -19.03 20.75
CA GLY A 123 9.24 -19.59 19.62
C GLY A 123 8.43 -19.67 18.32
N GLU A 124 7.36 -18.89 18.19
CA GLU A 124 6.50 -18.83 17.00
C GLU A 124 7.16 -18.02 15.87
N ALA A 125 6.72 -18.24 14.64
CA ALA A 125 7.15 -17.47 13.48
C ALA A 125 6.70 -16.01 13.60
N TRP A 126 7.55 -15.08 13.15
CA TRP A 126 7.25 -13.65 13.11
C TRP A 126 7.58 -13.08 11.72
N PRO A 127 6.66 -12.32 11.09
CA PRO A 127 5.27 -12.05 11.47
C PRO A 127 4.37 -13.31 11.39
N ASP A 128 3.14 -13.25 11.92
CA ASP A 128 2.16 -14.33 11.74
C ASP A 128 1.82 -14.48 10.24
N PRO A 129 2.10 -15.65 9.62
CA PRO A 129 1.82 -15.87 8.21
C PRO A 129 0.34 -15.65 7.85
N LYS A 130 -0.58 -16.05 8.73
CA LYS A 130 -2.03 -15.92 8.48
C LYS A 130 -2.46 -14.46 8.47
N GLU A 131 -1.96 -13.68 9.41
CA GLU A 131 -2.21 -12.23 9.46
C GLU A 131 -1.69 -11.54 8.19
N TYR A 132 -0.48 -11.90 7.75
CA TYR A 132 0.11 -11.29 6.57
C TYR A 132 -0.64 -11.66 5.28
N GLU A 133 -1.12 -12.90 5.15
CA GLU A 133 -1.98 -13.31 4.04
C GLU A 133 -3.31 -12.55 4.03
N ALA A 134 -3.98 -12.43 5.17
CA ALA A 134 -5.20 -11.65 5.29
C ALA A 134 -4.97 -10.18 4.90
N TYR A 135 -3.84 -9.59 5.30
CA TYR A 135 -3.45 -8.24 4.90
C TYR A 135 -3.26 -8.11 3.38
N LYS A 136 -2.51 -9.04 2.74
CA LYS A 136 -2.33 -9.04 1.28
C LYS A 136 -3.66 -9.12 0.54
N THR A 137 -4.56 -9.98 0.98
CA THR A 137 -5.91 -10.12 0.40
C THR A 137 -6.70 -8.81 0.53
N ASN A 138 -6.69 -8.19 1.71
CA ASN A 138 -7.36 -6.91 1.91
C ASN A 138 -6.77 -5.79 1.03
N MET A 139 -5.45 -5.75 0.87
CA MET A 139 -4.78 -4.81 -0.02
C MET A 139 -5.17 -5.04 -1.50
N ALA A 140 -5.20 -6.30 -1.93
CA ALA A 140 -5.66 -6.64 -3.28
C ALA A 140 -7.10 -6.20 -3.53
N LEU A 141 -8.01 -6.41 -2.57
CA LEU A 141 -9.40 -5.98 -2.66
C LEU A 141 -9.54 -4.45 -2.72
N ARG A 142 -8.71 -3.71 -1.96
CA ARG A 142 -8.70 -2.24 -1.99
C ARG A 142 -8.18 -1.68 -3.32
N ASN A 143 -7.18 -2.33 -3.90
CA ASN A 143 -6.56 -1.91 -5.15
C ASN A 143 -7.31 -2.38 -6.40
N ALA A 144 -8.21 -3.36 -6.26
CA ALA A 144 -8.99 -3.87 -7.36
C ALA A 144 -9.92 -2.78 -7.94
N SER A 145 -9.95 -2.67 -9.28
CA SER A 145 -10.80 -1.73 -10.01
C SER A 145 -12.24 -1.76 -9.48
N ARG A 146 -12.80 -0.59 -9.14
CA ARG A 146 -14.21 -0.45 -8.74
C ARG A 146 -15.16 -0.41 -9.95
N ASN A 147 -14.62 -0.38 -11.17
CA ASN A 147 -15.42 -0.35 -12.38
C ASN A 147 -16.06 -1.73 -12.61
N TRP A 148 -17.37 -1.81 -12.37
CA TRP A 148 -18.17 -3.02 -12.55
C TRP A 148 -18.06 -3.60 -13.97
N ASN A 149 -17.99 -2.73 -14.98
CA ASN A 149 -17.92 -3.12 -16.39
C ASN A 149 -16.62 -3.86 -16.75
N THR A 150 -15.57 -3.72 -15.93
CA THR A 150 -14.30 -4.46 -16.11
C THR A 150 -14.29 -5.82 -15.40
N ARG A 151 -15.18 -6.03 -14.42
CA ARG A 151 -15.24 -7.27 -13.63
C ARG A 151 -16.22 -8.29 -14.19
N VAL A 152 -17.34 -7.83 -14.72
CA VAL A 152 -18.38 -8.72 -15.26
C VAL A 152 -18.06 -9.02 -16.72
N PRO A 153 -17.89 -10.30 -17.10
CA PRO A 153 -17.75 -10.69 -18.50
C PRO A 153 -18.93 -10.12 -19.29
N LYS A 154 -18.64 -9.36 -20.35
CA LYS A 154 -19.72 -8.82 -21.19
C LYS A 154 -20.46 -10.00 -21.81
N LEU A 155 -21.78 -10.08 -21.62
CA LEU A 155 -22.64 -11.15 -22.14
C LEU A 155 -22.40 -11.42 -23.65
N HIS A 156 -22.11 -10.38 -24.42
CA HIS A 156 -21.80 -10.47 -25.85
C HIS A 156 -20.51 -11.24 -26.20
N GLN A 157 -19.54 -11.35 -25.28
CA GLN A 157 -18.27 -12.05 -25.55
C GLN A 157 -18.39 -13.56 -25.40
N ASN A 158 -19.34 -14.05 -24.59
CA ASN A 158 -19.46 -15.48 -24.26
C ASN A 158 -20.77 -16.12 -24.75
N ASN A 159 -21.68 -15.36 -25.36
CA ASN A 159 -22.92 -15.89 -25.92
C ASN A 159 -23.06 -15.52 -27.41
N PRO A 160 -22.83 -16.46 -28.35
CA PRO A 160 -22.92 -16.20 -29.78
C PRO A 160 -24.35 -15.86 -30.27
N ASN A 161 -25.37 -16.06 -29.43
CA ASN A 161 -26.76 -15.73 -29.78
C ASN A 161 -27.16 -14.29 -29.41
N TYR A 162 -26.35 -13.56 -28.64
CA TYR A 162 -26.74 -12.23 -28.16
C TYR A 162 -26.60 -11.14 -29.25
N SER A 163 -25.75 -11.35 -30.25
CA SER A 163 -25.60 -10.44 -31.41
C SER A 163 -26.77 -10.49 -32.40
N LYS A 164 -27.63 -11.51 -32.35
CA LYS A 164 -28.77 -11.66 -33.29
C LYS A 164 -30.00 -10.86 -32.91
N VAL A 165 -30.08 -10.33 -31.69
CA VAL A 165 -31.33 -9.76 -31.14
C VAL A 165 -31.41 -8.23 -31.30
N ILE A 166 -30.32 -7.57 -31.70
CA ILE A 166 -30.28 -6.10 -31.84
C ILE A 166 -29.86 -5.73 -33.26
N THR A 167 -30.63 -6.13 -34.26
CA THR A 167 -30.67 -5.42 -35.54
C THR A 167 -31.85 -4.43 -35.48
N PRO A 168 -31.60 -3.11 -35.40
CA PRO A 168 -32.65 -2.11 -35.56
C PRO A 168 -33.01 -2.03 -37.05
N SER A 169 -33.76 -3.01 -37.56
CA SER A 169 -34.24 -2.97 -38.94
C SER A 169 -35.76 -3.08 -39.07
N GLU A 170 -36.52 -3.01 -37.97
CA GLU A 170 -37.97 -3.30 -38.06
C GLU A 170 -38.89 -2.39 -37.24
N THR A 171 -38.40 -1.29 -36.66
CA THR A 171 -39.25 -0.34 -35.90
C THR A 171 -39.28 1.09 -36.44
N ALA A 172 -38.81 1.32 -37.67
CA ALA A 172 -38.75 2.67 -38.25
C ALA A 172 -39.78 2.98 -39.35
N THR A 173 -40.74 2.10 -39.64
CA THR A 173 -41.68 2.28 -40.77
C THR A 173 -43.18 2.32 -40.41
N GLU A 174 -43.57 2.48 -39.14
CA GLU A 174 -45.01 2.46 -38.78
C GLU A 174 -45.58 3.76 -38.17
N ASN A 175 -44.85 4.89 -38.18
CA ASN A 175 -45.39 6.16 -37.66
C ASN A 175 -45.28 7.34 -38.65
N ALA A 176 -45.33 7.07 -39.96
CA ALA A 176 -45.39 8.09 -41.01
C ALA A 176 -46.69 7.98 -41.81
N SER A 177 -47.84 7.96 -41.13
CA SER A 177 -49.17 8.08 -41.75
C SER A 177 -50.22 8.46 -40.70
N HIS A 178 -50.21 9.72 -40.24
CA HIS A 178 -51.41 10.42 -39.79
C HIS A 178 -51.16 11.92 -39.67
#